data_AF-A0A940U8I7-F1
#
_entry.id   AF-A0A940U8I7-F1
#
_cell.length_a   1.000
_cell.length_b   1.000
_cell.length_c   1.000
_cell.angle_alpha   90.00
_cell.angle_beta   90.00
_cell.angle_gamma   90.00
#
_symmetry.space_group_name_H-M   'P 1'
#
loop_
_entity.id
_entity.type
_entity.pdbx_description
1 polymer ?
#
loop_
_entity_poly.entity_id
_entity_poly.type
_entity_poly.pdbx_seq_one_letter_code
_entity_poly.pdbx_strand_id
1 'polypeptide(L)'
;MIGYRYFTGHDASPMEGAGADEVLDRLSDLLLHENDINKSLDLLKQQGIKGEDGNQSLQGIHDFLEQVRRMKQKLQETASSGDPKAIEELKRLEKLEHELRRASWGLDLEKINAQEIRDLMGEQSYQLWNQLKALPRVLEANQLIEKLGDKYVLTPKGMRKIGQRALRDIFASLNRDALGSHETQLRGNGIISLLEESRPYQFGDPFHLNLAQTLLNSVTRQAFSDRWSEETRRLQLHPNDFEVYQTEKRTRSAVVLMLDMSGSMARDEKFFAAKKVALALHTLIQTQFPHDKLKIVGFSSYARPLKEK
;
A
#
# COMPACT_ATOMS: atom_id res chain seq x y z
N MET A 1 -35.37 14.69 -9.65
CA MET A 1 -34.20 15.36 -9.06
C MET A 1 -34.08 14.84 -7.64
N ILE A 2 -33.34 13.75 -7.44
CA ILE A 2 -33.28 13.04 -6.16
C ILE A 2 -31.96 13.42 -5.50
N GLY A 3 -32.05 14.26 -4.47
CA GLY A 3 -30.90 14.73 -3.69
C GLY A 3 -30.42 13.64 -2.74
N TYR A 4 -29.13 13.33 -2.81
CA TYR A 4 -28.47 12.44 -1.87
C TYR A 4 -28.28 13.17 -0.54
N ARG A 5 -28.94 12.67 0.49
CA ARG A 5 -28.82 13.14 1.87
C ARG A 5 -27.65 12.37 2.49
N TYR A 6 -26.50 13.03 2.63
CA TYR A 6 -25.38 12.49 3.40
C TYR A 6 -25.84 12.27 4.84
N PHE A 7 -25.74 11.02 5.31
CA PHE A 7 -25.98 10.66 6.69
C PHE A 7 -24.74 11.04 7.49
N THR A 8 -24.87 12.04 8.36
CA THR A 8 -23.86 12.41 9.36
C THR A 8 -24.33 11.95 10.74
N GLY A 9 -23.47 11.20 11.41
CA GLY A 9 -23.60 10.77 12.81
C GLY A 9 -22.33 9.96 13.14
N HIS A 10 -21.22 10.61 13.51
CA HIS A 10 -20.85 10.99 14.89
C HIS A 10 -21.02 9.84 15.90
N ASP A 11 -20.08 8.90 15.85
CA ASP A 11 -19.20 8.52 16.98
C ASP A 11 -18.13 7.53 16.48
N ALA A 12 -17.36 7.97 15.48
CA ALA A 12 -16.05 7.41 15.24
C ALA A 12 -15.07 8.47 15.71
N SER A 13 -14.67 8.41 16.98
CA SER A 13 -13.44 9.07 17.40
C SER A 13 -12.37 8.73 16.36
N PRO A 14 -11.58 9.71 15.87
CA PRO A 14 -10.49 9.39 14.97
C PRO A 14 -9.60 8.41 15.72
N MET A 15 -9.57 7.16 15.24
CA MET A 15 -8.66 6.16 15.78
C MET A 15 -7.26 6.71 15.48
N GLU A 16 -6.54 7.17 16.51
CA GLU A 16 -5.09 7.44 16.47
C GLU A 16 -4.32 6.10 16.35
N GLY A 17 -4.71 5.26 15.41
CA GLY A 17 -4.15 3.93 15.16
C GLY A 17 -4.22 3.59 13.68
N ALA A 18 -3.66 2.44 13.29
CA ALA A 18 -3.54 2.02 11.90
C ALA A 18 -4.83 2.27 11.10
N GLY A 19 -4.73 3.07 10.05
CA GLY A 19 -5.86 3.39 9.19
C GLY A 19 -6.43 2.13 8.54
N ALA A 20 -7.72 2.12 8.20
CA ALA A 20 -8.34 0.96 7.56
C ALA A 20 -7.61 0.50 6.28
N ASP A 21 -6.94 1.42 5.59
CA ASP A 21 -6.11 1.14 4.42
C ASP A 21 -4.79 0.43 4.79
N GLU A 22 -4.14 0.79 5.90
CA GLU A 22 -2.90 0.16 6.37
C GLU A 22 -3.15 -1.27 6.87
N VAL A 23 -4.27 -1.46 7.59
CA VAL A 23 -4.78 -2.78 7.98
C VAL A 23 -5.02 -3.64 6.75
N LEU A 24 -5.62 -3.07 5.71
CA LEU A 24 -5.89 -3.79 4.46
C LEU A 24 -4.62 -4.15 3.70
N ASP A 25 -3.64 -3.24 3.64
CA ASP A 25 -2.36 -3.50 3.00
C ASP A 25 -1.67 -4.68 3.67
N ARG A 26 -1.55 -4.67 5.01
CA ARG A 26 -0.93 -5.78 5.74
C ARG A 26 -1.72 -7.09 5.60
N LEU A 27 -3.05 -7.00 5.63
CA LEU A 27 -3.91 -8.16 5.44
C LEU A 27 -3.80 -8.73 4.02
N SER A 28 -3.63 -7.88 3.00
CA SER A 28 -3.41 -8.27 1.61
C SER A 28 -2.16 -9.13 1.48
N ASP A 29 -1.03 -8.69 2.04
CA ASP A 29 0.23 -9.45 2.00
C ASP A 29 0.06 -10.84 2.64
N LEU A 30 -0.54 -10.89 3.83
CA LEU A 30 -0.79 -12.14 4.55
C LEU A 30 -1.74 -13.06 3.79
N LEU A 31 -2.74 -12.50 3.11
CA LEU A 31 -3.69 -13.27 2.30
C LEU A 31 -3.04 -13.87 1.06
N LEU A 32 -2.15 -13.14 0.41
CA LEU A 32 -1.42 -13.65 -0.76
C LEU A 32 -0.51 -14.83 -0.39
N HIS A 33 0.03 -14.84 0.83
CA HIS A 33 0.85 -15.94 1.32
C HIS A 33 0.03 -17.13 1.85
N GLU A 34 -0.99 -16.87 2.66
CA GLU A 34 -1.71 -17.92 3.40
C GLU A 34 -2.93 -18.46 2.67
N ASN A 35 -3.48 -17.71 1.71
CA ASN A 35 -4.69 -18.04 0.96
C ASN A 35 -5.92 -18.36 1.84
N ASP A 36 -5.95 -17.88 3.09
CA ASP A 36 -7.06 -18.04 4.04
C ASP A 36 -7.21 -16.77 4.89
N ILE A 37 -8.34 -16.08 4.74
CA ILE A 37 -8.66 -14.85 5.45
C ILE A 37 -8.67 -14.99 6.98
N ASN A 38 -9.09 -16.14 7.52
CA ASN A 38 -9.16 -16.32 8.96
C ASN A 38 -7.74 -16.44 9.54
N LYS A 39 -6.91 -17.26 8.89
CA LYS A 39 -5.49 -17.40 9.26
C LYS A 39 -4.74 -16.09 9.10
N SER A 40 -4.98 -15.33 8.03
CA SER A 40 -4.36 -14.02 7.82
C SER A 40 -4.80 -13.00 8.87
N LEU A 41 -6.08 -12.99 9.27
CA LEU A 41 -6.57 -12.13 10.37
C LEU A 41 -5.94 -12.52 11.72
N ASP A 42 -5.77 -13.81 11.99
CA ASP A 42 -5.13 -14.27 13.22
C ASP A 42 -3.66 -13.88 13.26
N LEU A 43 -2.93 -14.06 12.15
CA LEU A 43 -1.54 -13.61 12.02
C LEU A 43 -1.41 -12.09 12.16
N LEU A 44 -2.33 -11.32 11.57
CA LEU A 44 -2.35 -9.88 11.71
C LEU A 44 -2.53 -9.48 13.18
N LYS A 45 -3.43 -10.14 13.91
CA LYS A 45 -3.63 -9.87 15.34
C LYS A 45 -2.42 -10.28 16.18
N GLN A 46 -1.73 -11.36 15.82
CA GLN A 46 -0.54 -11.82 16.51
C GLN A 46 0.64 -10.86 16.32
N GLN A 47 0.87 -10.41 15.08
CA GLN A 47 2.03 -9.62 14.68
C GLN A 47 1.83 -8.11 14.82
N GLY A 48 0.58 -7.63 14.76
CA GLY A 48 0.29 -6.21 14.67
C GLY A 48 0.68 -5.62 13.30
N ILE A 49 0.74 -4.28 13.26
CA ILE A 49 1.15 -3.50 12.10
C ILE A 49 2.25 -2.54 12.55
N LYS A 50 3.35 -2.56 11.80
CA LYS A 50 4.48 -1.64 11.98
C LYS A 50 4.34 -0.52 10.98
N GLY A 51 4.30 0.73 11.44
CA GLY A 51 4.28 1.90 10.57
C GLY A 51 5.66 2.16 9.93
N GLU A 52 5.68 2.92 8.84
CA GLU A 52 6.89 3.22 8.05
C GLU A 52 7.96 3.98 8.85
N ASP A 53 7.58 4.76 9.86
CA ASP A 53 8.50 5.54 10.71
C ASP A 53 9.11 4.74 11.88
N GLY A 54 8.90 3.42 11.91
CA GLY A 54 9.31 2.56 13.02
C GLY A 54 8.41 2.67 14.25
N ASN A 55 7.41 3.55 14.23
CA ASN A 55 6.35 3.60 15.23
C ASN A 55 5.31 2.50 14.95
N GLN A 56 4.87 1.78 15.98
CA GLN A 56 3.87 0.71 15.83
C GLN A 56 2.49 1.35 15.63
N SER A 57 1.91 1.23 14.43
CA SER A 57 0.57 1.75 14.13
C SER A 57 -0.53 0.88 14.73
N LEU A 58 -0.25 -0.41 14.96
CA LEU A 58 -1.11 -1.31 15.72
C LEU A 58 -0.26 -2.37 16.45
N GLN A 59 -0.40 -2.47 17.77
CA GLN A 59 0.27 -3.51 18.56
C GLN A 59 -0.40 -4.87 18.40
N GLY A 60 0.41 -5.91 18.17
CA GLY A 60 -0.04 -7.30 18.13
C GLY A 60 0.04 -7.98 19.49
N ILE A 61 -0.59 -9.15 19.63
CA ILE A 61 -0.56 -9.97 20.86
C ILE A 61 0.88 -10.24 21.31
N HIS A 62 1.81 -10.42 20.37
CA HIS A 62 3.22 -10.64 20.71
C HIS A 62 3.86 -9.44 21.42
N ASP A 63 3.49 -8.21 21.03
CA ASP A 63 3.99 -7.00 21.68
C ASP A 63 3.46 -6.91 23.13
N PHE A 64 2.17 -7.21 23.34
CA PHE A 64 1.58 -7.26 24.68
C PHE A 64 2.27 -8.33 25.56
N LEU A 65 2.56 -9.51 25.01
CA LEU A 65 3.30 -10.56 25.71
C LEU A 65 4.69 -10.12 26.14
N GLU A 66 5.43 -9.48 25.25
CA GLU A 66 6.76 -8.95 25.56
C GLU A 66 6.69 -7.84 26.63
N GLN A 67 5.68 -6.98 26.59
CA GLN A 67 5.47 -5.98 27.63
C GLN A 67 5.16 -6.62 28.99
N VAL A 68 4.28 -7.61 29.04
CA VAL A 68 3.97 -8.35 30.28
C VAL A 68 5.21 -9.05 30.84
N ARG A 69 6.03 -9.68 29.99
CA ARG A 69 7.30 -10.30 30.41
C ARG A 69 8.27 -9.31 31.03
N ARG A 70 8.42 -8.12 30.42
CA ARG A 70 9.26 -7.04 30.97
C ARG A 70 8.74 -6.54 32.32
N MET A 71 7.43 -6.38 32.46
CA MET A 71 6.80 -5.99 33.72
C MET A 71 7.03 -7.04 34.80
N LYS A 72 6.81 -8.31 34.47
CA LYS A 72 7.06 -9.45 35.36
C LYS A 72 8.51 -9.47 35.85
N GLN A 73 9.48 -9.27 34.96
CA GLN A 73 10.90 -9.25 35.34
C GLN A 73 11.22 -8.14 36.36
N LYS A 74 10.73 -6.91 36.13
CA LYS A 74 10.90 -5.78 37.06
C LYS A 74 10.21 -6.03 38.41
N LEU A 75 9.01 -6.62 38.38
CA LEU A 75 8.27 -6.96 39.60
C LEU A 75 8.90 -8.13 40.34
N GLN A 76 9.56 -9.07 39.68
CA GLN A 76 10.22 -10.20 40.31
C GLN A 76 11.45 -9.77 41.12
N GLU A 77 12.19 -8.77 40.63
CA GLU A 77 13.27 -8.11 41.37
C GLU A 77 12.72 -7.42 42.64
N THR A 78 11.55 -6.79 42.54
CA THR A 78 10.89 -6.09 43.66
C THR A 78 10.25 -7.07 44.65
N ALA A 79 9.59 -8.12 44.17
CA ALA A 79 8.92 -9.14 44.99
C ALA A 79 9.91 -9.97 45.81
N SER A 80 11.17 -10.08 45.36
CA SER A 80 12.26 -10.71 46.11
C SER A 80 12.56 -9.99 47.44
N SER A 81 12.11 -8.73 47.60
CA SER A 81 12.18 -7.98 48.86
C SER A 81 11.08 -8.33 49.88
N GLY A 82 10.11 -9.19 49.51
CA GLY A 82 9.06 -9.68 50.40
C GLY A 82 7.79 -8.82 50.47
N ASP A 83 7.60 -7.86 49.55
CA ASP A 83 6.38 -7.04 49.51
C ASP A 83 5.15 -7.89 49.09
N PRO A 84 4.13 -8.06 49.96
CA PRO A 84 2.93 -8.84 49.65
C PRO A 84 2.14 -8.30 48.45
N LYS A 85 2.17 -6.98 48.18
CA LYS A 85 1.49 -6.39 47.03
C LYS A 85 2.17 -6.78 45.72
N ALA A 86 3.51 -6.75 45.69
CA ALA A 86 4.29 -7.15 44.52
C ALA A 86 4.07 -8.64 44.19
N ILE A 87 3.90 -9.50 45.20
CA ILE A 87 3.59 -10.93 45.02
C ILE A 87 2.19 -11.13 44.41
N GLU A 88 1.19 -10.36 44.84
CA GLU A 88 -0.16 -10.44 44.29
C GLU A 88 -0.20 -9.96 42.83
N GLU A 89 0.44 -8.83 42.54
CA GLU A 89 0.52 -8.28 41.19
C GLU A 89 1.27 -9.21 40.22
N LEU A 90 2.35 -9.85 40.69
CA LEU A 90 3.08 -10.86 39.92
C LEU A 90 2.18 -12.06 39.55
N LYS A 91 1.35 -12.56 40.48
CA LYS A 91 0.40 -13.64 40.17
C LYS A 91 -0.63 -13.23 39.10
N ARG A 92 -1.10 -11.97 39.14
CA ARG A 92 -2.03 -11.45 38.11
C ARG A 92 -1.34 -11.35 36.75
N LEU A 93 -0.10 -10.87 36.70
CA LEU A 93 0.69 -10.83 35.47
C LEU A 93 0.97 -12.23 34.90
N GLU A 94 1.23 -13.23 35.74
CA GLU A 94 1.41 -14.63 35.28
C GLU A 94 0.15 -15.21 34.64
N LYS A 95 -1.01 -14.91 35.23
CA LYS A 95 -2.30 -15.30 34.66
C LYS A 95 -2.52 -14.62 33.31
N LEU A 96 -2.30 -13.30 33.22
CA LEU A 96 -2.43 -12.55 31.97
C LEU A 96 -1.44 -13.04 30.89
N GLU A 97 -0.19 -13.34 31.26
CA GLU A 97 0.80 -13.92 30.35
C GLU A 97 0.31 -15.25 29.77
N HIS A 98 -0.24 -16.12 30.61
CA HIS A 98 -0.80 -17.40 30.17
C HIS A 98 -1.99 -17.19 29.21
N GLU A 99 -2.86 -16.23 29.49
CA GLU A 99 -4.01 -15.91 28.63
C GLU A 99 -3.58 -15.37 27.27
N LEU A 100 -2.68 -14.38 27.25
CA LEU A 100 -2.10 -13.82 26.03
C LEU A 100 -1.34 -14.86 25.23
N ARG A 101 -0.61 -15.77 25.91
CA ARG A 101 0.11 -16.85 25.24
C ARG A 101 -0.87 -17.75 24.50
N ARG A 102 -1.99 -18.16 25.11
CA ARG A 102 -3.04 -18.94 24.42
C ARG A 102 -3.63 -18.19 23.22
N ALA A 103 -3.89 -16.90 23.37
CA ALA A 103 -4.38 -16.07 22.26
C ALA A 103 -3.39 -15.98 21.10
N SER A 104 -2.09 -15.99 21.38
CA SER A 104 -1.05 -16.05 20.34
C SER A 104 -1.05 -17.33 19.52
N TRP A 105 -1.72 -18.41 19.96
CA TRP A 105 -1.89 -19.65 19.17
C TRP A 105 -3.26 -19.70 18.46
N GLY A 106 -3.99 -18.59 18.38
CA GLY A 106 -5.29 -18.50 17.70
C GLY A 106 -6.49 -18.88 18.57
N LEU A 107 -6.34 -18.97 19.90
CA LEU A 107 -7.41 -19.34 20.82
C LEU A 107 -7.95 -18.12 21.59
N ASP A 108 -9.26 -17.87 21.48
CA ASP A 108 -10.04 -17.15 22.51
C ASP A 108 -9.57 -15.72 22.86
N LEU A 109 -9.14 -14.93 21.87
CA LEU A 109 -8.80 -13.51 22.10
C LEU A 109 -9.99 -12.71 22.66
N GLU A 110 -11.23 -13.14 22.37
CA GLU A 110 -12.43 -12.52 22.93
C GLU A 110 -12.56 -12.72 24.45
N LYS A 111 -12.04 -13.83 24.99
CA LYS A 111 -12.17 -14.20 26.41
C LYS A 111 -11.24 -13.43 27.34
N ILE A 112 -10.21 -12.77 26.81
CA ILE A 112 -9.29 -11.96 27.62
C ILE A 112 -10.01 -10.72 28.11
N ASN A 113 -9.94 -10.49 29.42
CA ASN A 113 -10.56 -9.35 30.09
C ASN A 113 -9.76 -8.07 29.81
N ALA A 114 -10.34 -7.15 29.04
CA ALA A 114 -9.71 -5.88 28.71
C ALA A 114 -9.47 -5.00 29.96
N GLN A 115 -10.31 -5.13 31.00
CA GLN A 115 -10.11 -4.38 32.23
C GLN A 115 -8.85 -4.83 32.99
N GLU A 116 -8.50 -6.12 32.92
CA GLU A 116 -7.26 -6.65 33.55
C GLU A 116 -6.01 -6.08 32.84
N ILE A 117 -6.08 -5.87 31.53
CA ILE A 117 -5.04 -5.17 30.76
C ILE A 117 -4.92 -3.71 31.20
N ARG A 118 -6.05 -3.03 31.42
CA ARG A 118 -6.05 -1.64 31.91
C ARG A 118 -5.41 -1.52 33.29
N ASP A 119 -5.81 -2.39 34.22
CA ASP A 119 -5.37 -2.36 35.60
C ASP A 119 -3.86 -2.68 35.73
N LEU A 120 -3.36 -3.61 34.92
CA LEU A 120 -1.95 -4.05 34.98
C LEU A 120 -1.03 -3.24 34.06
N MET A 121 -1.46 -2.91 32.84
CA MET A 121 -0.60 -2.31 31.81
C MET A 121 -0.90 -0.83 31.55
N GLY A 122 -1.98 -0.30 32.12
CA GLY A 122 -2.38 1.11 32.02
C GLY A 122 -3.34 1.42 30.87
N GLU A 123 -3.76 2.68 30.80
CA GLU A 123 -4.80 3.16 29.87
C GLU A 123 -4.39 3.02 28.39
N GLN A 124 -3.11 3.27 28.07
CA GLN A 124 -2.62 3.19 26.69
C GLN A 124 -2.73 1.77 26.13
N SER A 125 -2.26 0.77 26.89
CA SER A 125 -2.37 -0.64 26.51
C SER A 125 -3.83 -1.10 26.38
N TYR A 126 -4.73 -0.57 27.23
CA TYR A 126 -6.16 -0.84 27.11
C TYR A 126 -6.76 -0.32 25.80
N GLN A 127 -6.42 0.91 25.40
CA GLN A 127 -6.88 1.49 24.13
C GLN A 127 -6.38 0.68 22.94
N LEU A 128 -5.07 0.36 22.91
CA LEU A 128 -4.45 -0.43 21.85
C LEU A 128 -5.06 -1.85 21.76
N TRP A 129 -5.34 -2.48 22.90
CA TRP A 129 -6.01 -3.78 22.94
C TRP A 129 -7.41 -3.73 22.35
N ASN A 130 -8.18 -2.67 22.64
CA ASN A 130 -9.51 -2.49 22.08
C ASN A 130 -9.48 -2.23 20.57
N GLN A 131 -8.48 -1.49 20.07
CA GLN A 131 -8.26 -1.33 18.63
C GLN A 131 -8.02 -2.69 17.96
N LEU A 132 -7.16 -3.53 18.55
CA LEU A 132 -6.89 -4.87 18.05
C LEU A 132 -8.15 -5.76 18.01
N LYS A 133 -8.98 -5.71 19.07
CA LYS A 133 -10.28 -6.41 19.13
C LYS A 133 -11.28 -5.88 18.11
N ALA A 134 -11.25 -4.59 17.80
CA ALA A 134 -12.18 -3.94 16.88
C ALA A 134 -11.88 -4.23 15.40
N LEU A 135 -10.68 -4.70 15.05
CA LEU A 135 -10.24 -4.92 13.67
C LEU A 135 -11.29 -5.64 12.78
N PRO A 136 -11.83 -6.81 13.15
CA PRO A 136 -12.80 -7.50 12.28
C PRO A 136 -14.07 -6.67 12.05
N ARG A 137 -14.53 -5.96 13.09
CA ARG A 137 -15.71 -5.09 13.00
C ARG A 137 -15.46 -3.89 12.08
N VAL A 138 -14.26 -3.32 12.12
CA VAL A 138 -13.88 -2.22 11.22
C VAL A 138 -13.84 -2.69 9.77
N LEU A 139 -13.28 -3.88 9.51
CA LEU A 139 -13.25 -4.46 8.16
C LEU A 139 -14.65 -4.81 7.64
N GLU A 140 -15.53 -5.29 8.51
CA GLU A 140 -16.94 -5.58 8.21
C GLU A 140 -17.74 -4.29 7.95
N ALA A 141 -17.57 -3.25 8.78
CA ALA A 141 -18.22 -1.95 8.58
C ALA A 141 -17.83 -1.31 7.24
N ASN A 142 -16.59 -1.54 6.78
CA ASN A 142 -16.12 -1.10 5.46
C ASN A 142 -16.54 -2.04 4.31
N GLN A 143 -17.34 -3.07 4.59
CA GLN A 143 -17.81 -4.09 3.64
C GLN A 143 -16.67 -4.85 2.95
N LEU A 144 -15.56 -5.08 3.64
CA LEU A 144 -14.39 -5.78 3.09
C LEU A 144 -14.42 -7.27 3.41
N ILE A 145 -14.92 -7.60 4.60
CA ILE A 145 -15.19 -8.97 5.04
C ILE A 145 -16.64 -9.08 5.49
N GLU A 146 -17.17 -10.29 5.51
CA GLU A 146 -18.46 -10.63 6.07
C GLU A 146 -18.32 -11.86 6.97
N LYS A 147 -19.09 -11.91 8.07
CA LYS A 147 -19.11 -13.07 8.96
C LYS A 147 -20.13 -14.10 8.45
N LEU A 148 -19.65 -15.28 8.08
CA LEU A 148 -20.47 -16.43 7.68
C LEU A 148 -20.33 -17.54 8.74
N GLY A 149 -21.30 -17.59 9.66
CA GLY A 149 -21.24 -18.48 10.81
C GLY A 149 -20.13 -18.05 11.77
N ASP A 150 -19.13 -18.90 11.97
CA ASP A 150 -17.98 -18.63 12.85
C ASP A 150 -16.72 -18.15 12.09
N LYS A 151 -16.79 -18.08 10.76
CA LYS A 151 -15.65 -17.69 9.91
C LYS A 151 -15.93 -16.39 9.18
N TYR A 152 -14.86 -15.68 8.87
CA TYR A 152 -14.90 -14.53 7.97
C TYR A 152 -14.67 -14.97 6.52
N VAL A 153 -15.33 -14.29 5.60
CA VAL A 153 -15.18 -14.46 4.15
C VAL A 153 -14.95 -13.08 3.53
N LEU A 154 -14.13 -13.03 2.47
CA LEU A 154 -13.92 -11.80 1.70
C LEU A 154 -15.15 -11.47 0.87
N THR A 155 -15.62 -10.22 0.97
CA THR A 155 -16.68 -9.74 0.07
C THR A 155 -16.12 -9.49 -1.33
N PRO A 156 -16.97 -9.32 -2.37
CA PRO A 156 -16.53 -8.90 -3.69
C PRO A 156 -15.75 -7.58 -3.69
N LYS A 157 -16.07 -6.66 -2.75
CA LYS A 157 -15.35 -5.39 -2.59
C LYS A 157 -13.97 -5.61 -1.97
N GLY A 158 -13.88 -6.45 -0.93
CA GLY A 158 -12.61 -6.84 -0.31
C GLY A 158 -11.67 -7.50 -1.30
N MET A 159 -12.15 -8.52 -2.03
CA MET A 159 -11.36 -9.21 -3.06
C MET A 159 -10.83 -8.25 -4.13
N ARG A 160 -11.64 -7.30 -4.60
CA ARG A 160 -11.19 -6.29 -5.59
C ARG A 160 -10.09 -5.41 -5.02
N LYS A 161 -10.21 -4.95 -3.77
CA LYS A 161 -9.24 -4.03 -3.15
C LYS A 161 -7.89 -4.73 -2.92
N ILE A 162 -7.91 -5.97 -2.43
CA ILE A 162 -6.71 -6.81 -2.28
C ILE A 162 -6.05 -7.08 -3.64
N GLY A 163 -6.84 -7.49 -4.65
CA GLY A 163 -6.31 -7.75 -5.99
C GLY A 163 -5.69 -6.51 -6.65
N GLN A 164 -6.30 -5.34 -6.48
CA GLN A 164 -5.75 -4.06 -6.96
C GLN A 164 -4.42 -3.72 -6.29
N ARG A 165 -4.27 -4.03 -5.00
CA ARG A 165 -3.02 -3.80 -4.27
C ARG A 165 -1.92 -4.75 -4.75
N ALA A 166 -2.20 -6.05 -4.76
CA ALA A 166 -1.26 -7.09 -5.20
C ALA A 166 -0.70 -6.79 -6.60
N LEU A 167 -1.55 -6.36 -7.53
CA LEU A 167 -1.12 -5.99 -8.88
C LEU A 167 -0.27 -4.73 -8.88
N ARG A 168 -0.65 -3.70 -8.11
CA ARG A 168 0.17 -2.48 -7.98
C ARG A 168 1.57 -2.81 -7.50
N ASP A 169 1.70 -3.70 -6.52
CA ASP A 169 2.99 -4.10 -5.97
C ASP A 169 3.83 -4.87 -7.00
N ILE A 170 3.23 -5.81 -7.76
CA ILE A 170 3.89 -6.52 -8.87
C ILE A 170 4.38 -5.54 -9.95
N PHE A 171 3.56 -4.56 -10.34
CA PHE A 171 3.96 -3.59 -11.36
C PHE A 171 4.95 -2.54 -10.84
N ALA A 172 4.91 -2.20 -9.55
CA ALA A 172 5.91 -1.36 -8.92
C ALA A 172 7.28 -2.06 -8.87
N SER A 173 7.33 -3.36 -8.57
CA SER A 173 8.57 -4.14 -8.63
C SER A 173 9.08 -4.27 -10.07
N LEU A 174 8.20 -4.51 -11.05
CA LEU A 174 8.57 -4.52 -12.48
C LEU A 174 9.17 -3.18 -12.94
N ASN A 175 8.64 -2.04 -12.46
CA ASN A 175 9.21 -0.72 -12.78
C ASN A 175 10.57 -0.47 -12.09
N ARG A 176 10.81 -1.04 -10.89
CA ARG A 176 12.11 -1.00 -10.21
C ARG A 176 13.15 -1.88 -10.91
N ASP A 177 12.75 -3.07 -11.33
CA ASP A 177 13.61 -3.98 -12.11
C ASP A 177 13.86 -3.44 -13.53
N ALA A 178 12.93 -2.66 -14.10
CA ALA A 178 13.15 -1.93 -15.36
C ALA A 178 14.16 -0.78 -15.23
N LEU A 179 14.46 -0.32 -14.00
CA LEU A 179 15.50 0.68 -13.72
C LEU A 179 16.89 0.05 -13.48
N GLY A 180 16.99 -1.29 -13.44
CA GLY A 180 18.24 -2.03 -13.27
C GLY A 180 18.53 -2.91 -14.48
N SER A 181 19.52 -2.51 -15.28
CA SER A 181 20.14 -3.32 -16.34
C SER A 181 19.32 -3.57 -17.62
N HIS A 182 18.81 -2.49 -18.21
CA HIS A 182 18.97 -2.35 -19.65
C HIS A 182 19.57 -0.97 -19.95
N GLU A 183 20.81 -0.93 -20.43
CA GLU A 183 21.26 0.20 -21.23
C GLU A 183 20.34 0.26 -22.45
N THR A 184 19.30 1.10 -22.40
CA THR A 184 18.54 1.42 -23.59
C THR A 184 19.39 2.38 -24.43
N GLN A 185 20.23 1.83 -25.29
CA GLN A 185 20.85 2.53 -26.42
C GLN A 185 19.82 2.76 -27.55
N LEU A 186 18.58 3.13 -27.22
CA LEU A 186 17.56 3.49 -28.19
C LEU A 186 17.45 5.01 -28.24
N ARG A 187 18.27 5.62 -29.09
CA ARG A 187 17.93 6.91 -29.71
C ARG A 187 16.71 6.69 -30.60
N GLY A 188 15.53 6.94 -30.07
CA GLY A 188 14.27 6.95 -30.82
C GLY A 188 13.34 8.00 -30.23
N ASN A 189 12.67 8.74 -31.10
CA ASN A 189 11.70 9.80 -30.78
C ASN A 189 10.49 9.22 -30.03
N GLY A 190 10.64 8.93 -28.74
CA GLY A 190 9.50 8.80 -27.83
C GLY A 190 8.83 10.16 -27.76
N ILE A 191 7.50 10.20 -27.87
CA ILE A 191 6.72 11.43 -27.66
C ILE A 191 6.93 11.83 -26.20
N ILE A 192 7.88 12.72 -25.99
CA ILE A 192 8.11 13.37 -24.71
C ILE A 192 6.92 14.30 -24.51
N SER A 193 6.07 13.98 -23.53
CA SER A 193 5.05 14.93 -23.09
C SER A 193 5.78 16.03 -22.34
N LEU A 194 5.88 17.20 -22.96
CA LEU A 194 6.40 18.40 -22.34
C LEU A 194 5.41 18.80 -21.25
N LEU A 195 5.88 18.95 -20.01
CA LEU A 195 5.10 19.62 -18.99
C LEU A 195 5.00 21.11 -19.34
N GLU A 196 3.94 21.78 -18.90
CA GLU A 196 3.81 23.23 -19.06
C GLU A 196 4.86 24.00 -18.23
N GLU A 197 5.39 23.35 -17.20
CA GLU A 197 6.46 23.89 -16.36
C GLU A 197 7.82 23.80 -17.05
N SER A 198 8.56 24.90 -17.03
CA SER A 198 9.94 24.98 -17.51
C SER A 198 10.91 25.22 -16.36
N ARG A 199 12.18 24.89 -16.59
CA ARG A 199 13.27 25.12 -15.64
C ARG A 199 14.52 25.61 -16.37
N PRO A 200 15.48 26.22 -15.67
CA PRO A 200 16.77 26.60 -16.26
C PRO A 200 17.50 25.38 -16.86
N TYR A 201 18.07 25.59 -18.04
CA TYR A 201 18.86 24.61 -18.77
C TYR A 201 20.14 24.25 -17.99
N GLN A 202 20.43 22.96 -17.88
CA GLN A 202 21.69 22.44 -17.38
C GLN A 202 22.38 21.60 -18.45
N PHE A 203 23.71 21.60 -18.43
CA PHE A 203 24.49 20.85 -19.40
C PHE A 203 24.16 19.35 -19.34
N GLY A 204 23.70 18.78 -20.46
CA GLY A 204 23.25 17.39 -20.56
C GLY A 204 21.72 17.24 -20.70
N ASP A 205 20.96 18.31 -20.54
CA ASP A 205 19.51 18.29 -20.74
C ASP A 205 19.09 18.14 -22.21
N PRO A 206 17.96 17.46 -22.50
CA PRO A 206 17.34 17.51 -23.82
C PRO A 206 16.92 18.95 -24.18
N PHE A 207 17.22 19.40 -25.41
CA PHE A 207 16.99 20.78 -25.84
C PHE A 207 15.53 21.08 -26.22
N HIS A 208 14.58 20.83 -25.32
CA HIS A 208 13.17 21.22 -25.45
C HIS A 208 12.97 22.64 -24.93
N LEU A 209 13.47 23.62 -25.67
CA LEU A 209 13.53 25.01 -25.24
C LEU A 209 12.12 25.64 -25.11
N ASN A 210 11.81 26.20 -23.94
CA ASN A 210 10.71 27.14 -23.76
C ASN A 210 11.16 28.50 -24.34
N LEU A 211 10.85 28.71 -25.62
CA LEU A 211 11.23 29.93 -26.34
C LEU A 211 10.64 31.19 -25.68
N ALA A 212 9.39 31.15 -25.21
CA ALA A 212 8.75 32.32 -24.61
C ALA A 212 9.48 32.76 -23.33
N GLN A 213 9.73 31.82 -22.42
CA GLN A 213 10.44 32.12 -21.17
C GLN A 213 11.91 32.46 -21.41
N THR A 214 12.56 31.78 -22.36
CA THR A 214 13.95 32.09 -22.76
C THR A 214 14.09 33.51 -23.29
N LEU A 215 13.20 33.92 -24.20
CA LEU A 215 13.19 35.27 -24.75
C LEU A 215 12.86 36.30 -23.66
N LEU A 216 11.91 35.99 -22.77
CA LEU A 216 11.57 36.86 -21.65
C LEU A 216 12.76 37.06 -20.70
N ASN A 217 13.49 36.00 -20.37
CA ASN A 217 14.70 36.05 -19.55
C ASN A 217 15.79 36.90 -20.23
N SER A 218 16.03 36.70 -21.52
CA SER A 218 17.01 37.49 -22.29
C SER A 218 16.66 38.98 -22.36
N VAL A 219 15.39 39.32 -22.58
CA VAL A 219 14.90 40.70 -22.62
C VAL A 219 15.01 41.35 -21.23
N THR A 220 14.57 40.64 -20.20
CA THR A 220 14.64 41.12 -18.82
C THR A 220 16.08 41.41 -18.42
N ARG A 221 17.01 40.47 -18.69
CA ARG A 221 18.44 40.65 -18.42
C ARG A 221 19.03 41.87 -19.13
N GLN A 222 18.67 42.09 -20.40
CA GLN A 222 19.16 43.25 -21.16
C GLN A 222 18.55 44.56 -20.69
N ALA A 223 17.27 44.57 -20.35
CA ALA A 223 16.56 45.76 -19.84
C ALA A 223 17.16 46.27 -18.53
N PHE A 224 17.67 45.37 -17.68
CA PHE A 224 18.37 45.70 -16.43
C PHE A 224 19.90 45.87 -16.58
N SER A 225 20.44 45.77 -17.80
CA SER A 225 21.86 46.07 -18.06
C SER A 225 22.04 47.54 -18.43
N ASP A 226 22.72 48.31 -17.56
CA ASP A 226 22.92 49.77 -17.66
C ASP A 226 23.84 50.24 -18.82
N ARG A 227 23.90 49.50 -19.94
CA ARG A 227 24.71 49.85 -21.12
C ARG A 227 23.87 49.87 -22.37
N TRP A 228 23.12 50.94 -22.56
CA TRP A 228 22.40 51.23 -23.80
C TRP A 228 23.36 51.85 -24.82
N SER A 229 23.91 51.02 -25.72
CA SER A 229 24.63 51.39 -26.94
C SER A 229 23.83 50.90 -28.16
N GLU A 230 24.18 51.32 -29.38
CA GLU A 230 23.52 50.82 -30.60
C GLU A 230 23.59 49.29 -30.78
N GLU A 231 24.58 48.63 -30.15
CA GLU A 231 24.73 47.16 -30.16
C GLU A 231 23.78 46.44 -29.19
N THR A 232 23.32 47.10 -28.11
CA THR A 232 22.32 46.53 -27.18
C THR A 232 20.89 46.63 -27.69
N ARG A 233 20.64 47.18 -28.88
CA ARG A 233 19.33 47.05 -29.56
C ARG A 233 19.05 45.63 -30.07
N ARG A 234 20.09 44.81 -30.26
CA ARG A 234 19.93 43.44 -30.76
C ARG A 234 19.73 42.48 -29.59
N LEU A 235 18.72 41.62 -29.70
CA LEU A 235 18.48 40.58 -28.70
C LEU A 235 19.67 39.60 -28.68
N GLN A 236 20.47 39.67 -27.62
CA GLN A 236 21.54 38.73 -27.33
C GLN A 236 21.06 37.60 -26.40
N LEU A 237 21.03 36.36 -26.89
CA LEU A 237 20.75 35.18 -26.06
C LEU A 237 22.02 34.73 -25.34
N HIS A 238 21.93 34.48 -24.03
CA HIS A 238 23.00 33.86 -23.25
C HIS A 238 22.56 32.46 -22.79
N PRO A 239 23.47 31.47 -22.65
CA PRO A 239 23.11 30.13 -22.17
C PRO A 239 22.33 30.11 -20.85
N ASN A 240 22.57 31.08 -19.97
CA ASN A 240 21.85 31.22 -18.68
C ASN A 240 20.39 31.67 -18.84
N ASP A 241 20.00 32.18 -20.01
CA ASP A 241 18.62 32.59 -20.28
C ASP A 241 17.76 31.39 -20.68
N PHE A 242 18.38 30.27 -21.06
CA PHE A 242 17.70 29.10 -21.61
C PHE A 242 16.87 28.40 -20.54
N GLU A 243 15.59 28.26 -20.86
CA GLU A 243 14.62 27.47 -20.10
C GLU A 243 14.20 26.28 -20.94
N VAL A 244 14.20 25.09 -20.33
CA VAL A 244 13.73 23.86 -20.97
C VAL A 244 12.47 23.35 -20.30
N TYR A 245 11.52 22.89 -21.09
CA TYR A 245 10.34 22.21 -20.57
C TYR A 245 10.75 20.93 -19.87
N GLN A 246 10.12 20.66 -18.72
CA GLN A 246 10.30 19.39 -18.06
C GLN A 246 9.67 18.27 -18.89
N THR A 247 10.29 17.09 -18.84
CA THR A 247 9.87 15.93 -19.63
C THR A 247 9.43 14.82 -18.69
N GLU A 248 8.16 14.41 -18.78
CA GLU A 248 7.72 13.22 -18.05
C GLU A 248 8.20 11.96 -18.81
N LYS A 249 9.06 11.15 -18.19
CA LYS A 249 9.38 9.82 -18.73
C LYS A 249 8.23 8.88 -18.43
N ARG A 250 7.34 8.69 -19.40
CA ARG A 250 6.33 7.62 -19.33
C ARG A 250 6.92 6.34 -19.91
N THR A 251 7.19 5.37 -19.05
CA THR A 251 7.46 4.00 -19.47
C THR A 251 6.15 3.38 -19.95
N ARG A 252 6.19 2.71 -21.11
CA ARG A 252 5.07 1.91 -21.61
C ARG A 252 5.42 0.45 -21.43
N SER A 253 4.52 -0.33 -20.84
CA SER A 253 4.69 -1.77 -20.72
C SER A 253 3.79 -2.52 -21.71
N ALA A 254 4.28 -3.65 -22.21
CA ALA A 254 3.52 -4.58 -23.02
C ALA A 254 3.48 -5.93 -22.30
N VAL A 255 2.28 -6.32 -21.85
CA VAL A 255 2.03 -7.56 -21.11
C VAL A 255 1.37 -8.57 -22.04
N VAL A 256 1.88 -9.81 -22.06
CA VAL A 256 1.26 -10.92 -22.78
C VAL A 256 0.77 -11.95 -21.76
N LEU A 257 -0.54 -12.13 -21.66
CA LEU A 257 -1.18 -13.16 -20.84
C LEU A 257 -1.39 -14.42 -21.68
N MET A 258 -0.75 -15.51 -21.28
CA MET A 258 -0.89 -16.81 -21.94
C MET A 258 -1.91 -17.69 -21.21
N LEU A 259 -2.97 -18.10 -21.90
CA LEU A 259 -4.03 -18.98 -21.38
C LEU A 259 -3.86 -20.39 -21.94
N ASP A 260 -3.66 -21.37 -21.06
CA ASP A 260 -3.68 -22.79 -21.44
C ASP A 260 -5.12 -23.19 -21.82
N MET A 261 -5.26 -23.83 -22.98
CA MET A 261 -6.51 -24.36 -23.54
C MET A 261 -6.42 -25.88 -23.76
N SER A 262 -5.46 -26.56 -23.13
CA SER A 262 -5.28 -28.01 -23.22
C SER A 262 -6.43 -28.78 -22.57
N GLY A 263 -6.52 -30.08 -22.87
CA GLY A 263 -7.60 -30.93 -22.34
C GLY A 263 -7.64 -31.03 -20.82
N SER A 264 -6.54 -30.75 -20.11
CA SER A 264 -6.52 -30.69 -18.64
C SER A 264 -7.26 -29.48 -18.08
N MET A 265 -7.35 -28.38 -18.84
CA MET A 265 -8.04 -27.14 -18.48
C MET A 265 -9.56 -27.25 -18.59
N ALA A 266 -10.06 -28.19 -19.40
CA ALA A 266 -11.49 -28.47 -19.54
C ALA A 266 -12.09 -29.18 -18.31
N ARG A 267 -11.26 -29.67 -17.39
CA ARG A 267 -11.69 -30.31 -16.14
C ARG A 267 -11.75 -29.31 -14.99
N ASP A 268 -12.65 -29.56 -14.04
CA ASP A 268 -12.75 -28.84 -12.76
C ASP A 268 -12.90 -27.32 -12.87
N GLU A 269 -13.64 -26.83 -13.89
CA GLU A 269 -13.90 -25.40 -14.13
C GLU A 269 -12.65 -24.50 -14.26
N LYS A 270 -11.45 -25.08 -14.39
CA LYS A 270 -10.17 -24.35 -14.43
C LYS A 270 -10.12 -23.34 -15.56
N PHE A 271 -10.62 -23.71 -16.74
CA PHE A 271 -10.73 -22.79 -17.87
C PHE A 271 -11.66 -21.59 -17.58
N PHE A 272 -12.76 -21.82 -16.87
CA PHE A 272 -13.70 -20.75 -16.51
C PHE A 272 -13.11 -19.81 -15.47
N ALA A 273 -12.42 -20.34 -14.46
CA ALA A 273 -11.67 -19.56 -13.48
C ALA A 273 -10.56 -18.73 -14.15
N ALA A 274 -9.78 -19.35 -15.04
CA ALA A 274 -8.73 -18.68 -15.79
C ALA A 274 -9.27 -17.55 -16.67
N LYS A 275 -10.43 -17.75 -17.32
CA LYS A 275 -11.12 -16.71 -18.10
C LYS A 275 -11.57 -15.53 -17.22
N LYS A 276 -12.09 -15.80 -16.02
CA LYS A 276 -12.45 -14.73 -15.05
C LYS A 276 -11.23 -13.92 -14.64
N VAL A 277 -10.12 -14.58 -14.32
CA VAL A 277 -8.86 -13.93 -13.96
C VAL A 277 -8.33 -13.10 -15.12
N ALA A 278 -8.33 -13.66 -16.34
CA ALA A 278 -7.90 -12.95 -17.55
C ALA A 278 -8.73 -11.68 -17.81
N LEU A 279 -10.06 -11.77 -17.66
CA LEU A 279 -10.95 -10.63 -17.82
C LEU A 279 -10.74 -9.58 -16.72
N ALA A 280 -10.58 -10.01 -15.47
CA ALA A 280 -10.31 -9.12 -14.34
C ALA A 280 -8.97 -8.37 -14.52
N LEU A 281 -7.91 -9.08 -14.93
CA LEU A 281 -6.60 -8.49 -15.21
C LEU A 281 -6.69 -7.49 -16.37
N HIS A 282 -7.44 -7.84 -17.43
CA HIS A 282 -7.66 -6.96 -18.57
C HIS A 282 -8.34 -5.65 -18.18
N THR A 283 -9.46 -5.70 -17.47
CA THR A 283 -10.16 -4.50 -17.01
C THR A 283 -9.28 -3.68 -16.06
N LEU A 284 -8.53 -4.33 -15.17
CA LEU A 284 -7.69 -3.64 -14.21
C LEU A 284 -6.51 -2.91 -14.87
N ILE A 285 -5.79 -3.57 -15.79
CA ILE A 285 -4.69 -2.93 -16.53
C ILE A 285 -5.23 -1.77 -17.37
N GLN A 286 -6.37 -1.92 -18.05
CA GLN A 286 -6.94 -0.82 -18.83
C GLN A 286 -7.40 0.38 -17.96
N THR A 287 -7.91 0.12 -16.75
CA THR A 287 -8.36 1.20 -15.85
C THR A 287 -7.22 1.91 -15.12
N GLN A 288 -6.17 1.19 -14.69
CA GLN A 288 -5.05 1.78 -13.94
C GLN A 288 -3.90 2.28 -14.83
N PHE A 289 -3.66 1.61 -15.96
CA PHE A 289 -2.57 1.92 -16.89
C PHE A 289 -3.10 2.04 -18.33
N PRO A 290 -3.86 3.11 -18.67
CA PRO A 290 -4.54 3.23 -19.97
C PRO A 290 -3.62 3.20 -21.20
N HIS A 291 -2.33 3.49 -20.99
CA HIS A 291 -1.30 3.52 -22.03
C HIS A 291 -0.57 2.18 -22.21
N ASP A 292 -0.73 1.24 -21.29
CA ASP A 292 -0.14 -0.09 -21.38
C ASP A 292 -0.94 -1.00 -22.31
N LYS A 293 -0.26 -1.98 -22.90
CA LYS A 293 -0.86 -2.94 -23.83
C LYS A 293 -0.91 -4.32 -23.20
N LEU A 294 -2.10 -4.84 -22.95
CA LEU A 294 -2.31 -6.25 -22.65
C LEU A 294 -2.72 -7.00 -23.91
N LYS A 295 -2.05 -8.13 -24.18
CA LYS A 295 -2.46 -9.11 -25.20
C LYS A 295 -2.73 -10.45 -24.56
N ILE A 296 -3.85 -11.06 -24.92
CA ILE A 296 -4.19 -12.40 -24.44
C ILE A 296 -3.92 -13.40 -25.57
N VAL A 297 -3.17 -14.46 -25.27
CA VAL A 297 -2.82 -15.52 -26.22
C VAL A 297 -3.28 -16.85 -25.64
N GLY A 298 -4.20 -17.52 -26.32
CA GLY A 298 -4.60 -18.87 -25.97
C GLY A 298 -3.61 -19.85 -26.60
N PHE A 299 -3.12 -20.82 -25.83
CA PHE A 299 -2.23 -21.85 -26.34
C PHE A 299 -2.73 -23.26 -26.02
N SER A 300 -2.52 -24.16 -26.97
CA SER A 300 -2.70 -25.62 -26.82
C SER A 300 -1.65 -26.29 -27.70
N SER A 301 -2.02 -27.04 -28.74
CA SER A 301 -1.10 -27.48 -29.79
C SER A 301 -0.53 -26.30 -30.60
N TYR A 302 -1.24 -25.17 -30.64
CA TYR A 302 -0.80 -23.94 -31.30
C TYR A 302 -1.18 -22.73 -30.44
N ALA A 303 -0.37 -21.67 -30.51
CA ALA A 303 -0.64 -20.38 -29.85
C ALA A 303 -1.38 -19.44 -30.81
N ARG A 304 -2.46 -18.81 -30.33
CA ARG A 304 -3.25 -17.85 -31.12
C ARG A 304 -3.65 -16.65 -30.27
N PRO A 305 -3.55 -15.42 -30.79
CA PRO A 305 -4.06 -14.25 -30.09
C PRO A 305 -5.58 -14.36 -29.94
N LEU A 306 -6.06 -14.22 -28.71
CA LEU A 306 -7.49 -14.14 -28.40
C LEU A 306 -7.93 -12.69 -28.60
N LYS A 307 -8.98 -12.51 -29.42
CA LYS A 307 -9.56 -11.19 -29.67
C LYS A 307 -10.66 -10.92 -28.64
N GLU A 308 -10.67 -9.70 -28.11
CA GLU A 308 -11.83 -9.16 -27.38
C GLU A 308 -13.02 -9.17 -28.35
N LYS A 309 -14.11 -9.83 -27.93
CA LYS A 309 -15.42 -9.80 -28.60
C LYS A 309 -16.43 -9.25 -27.61
#